data_AF-A0A6H9Y570-F1
#
_entry.id   AF-A0A6H9Y570-F1
#
_cell.length_a   1.000
_cell.length_b   1.000
_cell.length_c   1.000
_cell.angle_alpha   90.00
_cell.angle_beta   90.00
_cell.angle_gamma   90.00
#
_symmetry.space_group_name_H-M   'P 1'
#
loop_
_entity.id
_entity.type
_entity.pdbx_description
1 polymer ?
#
loop_
_entity_poly.entity_id
_entity_poly.type
_entity_poly.pdbx_seq_one_letter_code
_entity_poly.pdbx_strand_id
1 'polypeptide(L)'
;MIYLYWYLGIGVSVLVLIYGAQRLTKKSESESLHDLLDAVNPDREKLSFRILNNIVAPALAAVAVVIFWPVAAYMKITEHFTKKNEPALEEEREFAVERGHLQERLTVQETEARETVEDPLGAVPNLPFGHLNAAWRDFLDGCSDGDELWSFTARWETTWGQKELLAGYVLVRNGCPGAHFLTVREWC
;
A
#
# COMPACT_ATOMS: atom_id res chain seq x y z
N MET A 1 23.09 -11.04 5.09
CA MET A 1 23.75 -12.21 5.72
C MET A 1 24.07 -12.03 7.21
N ILE A 2 24.28 -10.82 7.76
CA ILE A 2 24.57 -10.62 9.20
C ILE A 2 23.40 -10.99 10.15
N TYR A 3 22.17 -10.75 9.72
CA TYR A 3 20.96 -11.03 10.53
C TYR A 3 20.70 -12.52 10.73
N LEU A 4 21.09 -13.36 9.76
CA LEU A 4 20.99 -14.81 9.86
C LEU A 4 21.95 -15.35 10.94
N TYR A 5 23.16 -14.79 11.03
CA TYR A 5 24.14 -15.17 12.05
C TYR A 5 23.71 -14.72 13.45
N TRP A 6 23.11 -13.53 13.59
CA TRP A 6 22.54 -13.10 14.87
C TRP A 6 21.37 -13.98 15.32
N TYR A 7 20.47 -14.34 14.40
CA TYR A 7 19.35 -15.25 14.71
C TYR A 7 19.83 -16.64 15.13
N LEU A 8 20.79 -17.22 14.38
CA LEU A 8 21.38 -18.51 14.71
C LEU A 8 22.15 -18.46 16.03
N GLY A 9 22.87 -17.36 16.29
CA GLY A 9 23.60 -17.13 17.54
C GLY A 9 22.68 -17.04 18.76
N ILE A 10 21.55 -16.35 18.65
CA ILE A 10 20.54 -16.26 19.73
C ILE A 10 19.90 -17.63 19.95
N GLY A 11 19.56 -18.37 18.88
CA GLY A 11 19.01 -19.73 18.98
C GLY A 11 19.94 -20.71 19.68
N VAL A 12 21.24 -20.70 19.32
CA VAL A 12 22.26 -21.54 19.97
C VAL A 12 22.46 -21.13 21.43
N SER A 13 22.44 -19.84 21.74
CA SER A 13 22.61 -19.34 23.12
C SER A 13 21.46 -19.79 24.03
N VAL A 14 20.22 -19.74 23.54
CA VAL A 14 19.05 -20.23 24.28
C VAL A 14 19.11 -21.74 24.45
N LEU A 15 19.51 -22.50 23.42
CA LEU A 15 19.70 -23.95 23.51
C LEU A 15 20.78 -24.32 24.53
N VAL A 16 21.90 -23.60 24.57
CA VAL A 16 22.98 -23.84 25.54
C VAL A 16 22.53 -23.49 26.96
N LEU A 17 21.75 -22.42 27.15
CA LEU A 17 21.19 -22.05 28.46
C LEU A 17 20.19 -23.09 28.95
N ILE A 18 19.28 -23.55 28.09
CA ILE A 18 18.30 -24.60 28.44
C ILE A 18 19.03 -25.92 28.71
N TYR A 19 19.99 -26.31 27.86
CA TYR A 19 20.77 -27.53 28.07
C TYR A 19 21.63 -27.44 29.34
N GLY A 20 22.22 -26.28 29.64
CA GLY A 20 22.99 -26.04 30.85
C GLY A 20 22.13 -26.12 32.10
N ALA A 21 20.98 -25.45 32.10
CA ALA A 21 20.01 -25.53 33.18
C ALA A 21 19.52 -26.97 33.38
N GLN A 22 19.10 -27.65 32.30
CA GLN A 22 18.67 -29.05 32.37
C GLN A 22 19.78 -29.98 32.84
N ARG A 23 21.04 -29.78 32.44
CA ARG A 23 22.15 -30.63 32.86
C ARG A 23 22.52 -30.43 34.33
N LEU A 24 22.40 -29.21 34.85
CA LEU A 24 22.65 -28.89 36.26
C LEU A 24 21.53 -29.45 37.15
N THR A 25 20.27 -29.27 36.77
CA THR A 25 19.14 -29.81 37.53
C THR A 25 19.07 -31.34 37.43
N LYS A 26 19.36 -31.92 36.25
CA LYS A 26 19.42 -33.37 36.05
C LYS A 26 20.52 -34.00 36.91
N LYS A 27 21.66 -33.33 37.14
CA LYS A 27 22.74 -33.86 37.99
C LYS A 27 22.39 -33.81 39.48
N SER A 28 21.70 -32.77 39.95
CA SER A 28 21.33 -32.64 41.37
C SER A 28 20.12 -33.50 41.76
N GLU A 29 19.14 -33.63 40.87
CA GLU A 29 17.96 -34.48 41.10
C GLU A 29 18.26 -35.95 40.82
N SER A 30 19.07 -36.32 39.81
CA SER A 30 19.25 -37.74 39.48
C SER A 30 19.98 -38.53 40.56
N GLU A 31 21.00 -37.98 41.24
CA GLU A 31 21.73 -38.71 42.30
C GLU A 31 20.87 -38.89 43.55
N SER A 32 20.12 -37.86 43.96
CA SER A 32 19.33 -37.93 45.19
C SER A 32 17.98 -38.64 45.01
N LEU A 33 17.41 -38.59 43.80
CA LEU A 33 16.10 -39.19 43.53
C LEU A 33 16.19 -40.62 43.00
N HIS A 34 17.25 -41.04 42.28
CA HIS A 34 17.38 -42.45 41.89
C HIS A 34 17.58 -43.37 43.09
N ASP A 35 18.42 -42.99 44.06
CA ASP A 35 18.71 -43.82 45.24
C ASP A 35 17.49 -44.00 46.16
N LEU A 36 16.61 -43.00 46.20
CA LEU A 36 15.38 -43.06 46.98
C LEU A 36 14.18 -43.64 46.20
N LEU A 37 14.18 -43.58 44.86
CA LEU A 37 13.14 -44.22 44.03
C LEU A 37 13.39 -45.71 43.83
N ASP A 38 14.64 -46.16 43.61
CA ASP A 38 14.96 -47.59 43.41
C ASP A 38 14.71 -48.42 44.68
N ALA A 39 14.85 -47.81 45.86
CA ALA A 39 14.61 -48.47 47.13
C ALA A 39 13.12 -48.63 47.48
N VAL A 40 12.23 -47.84 46.88
CA VAL A 40 10.84 -47.70 47.37
C VAL A 40 9.78 -48.21 46.40
N ASN A 41 9.95 -48.15 45.07
CA ASN A 41 8.99 -48.81 44.18
C ASN A 41 9.50 -49.00 42.74
N PRO A 42 9.75 -50.24 42.27
CA PRO A 42 10.30 -50.52 40.95
C PRO A 42 9.30 -50.41 39.79
N ASP A 43 8.04 -50.04 40.05
CA ASP A 43 7.01 -50.08 39.02
C ASP A 43 5.96 -48.97 39.22
N ARG A 44 6.16 -47.79 38.58
CA ARG A 44 5.02 -47.00 38.03
C ARG A 44 5.36 -45.73 37.28
N GLU A 45 4.81 -45.68 36.07
CA GLU A 45 4.45 -44.48 35.33
C GLU A 45 3.40 -43.62 36.08
N LYS A 46 3.72 -42.35 36.37
CA LYS A 46 2.74 -41.26 36.66
C LYS A 46 3.36 -39.88 36.82
N LEU A 47 4.63 -39.78 37.25
CA LEU A 47 5.31 -38.48 37.43
C LEU A 47 5.73 -37.85 36.09
N SER A 48 6.04 -38.67 35.09
CA SER A 48 6.34 -38.25 33.72
C SER A 48 5.22 -37.41 33.11
N PHE A 49 3.95 -37.77 33.36
CA PHE A 49 2.79 -37.06 32.83
C PHE A 49 2.63 -35.65 33.42
N ARG A 50 2.99 -35.46 34.69
CA ARG A 50 2.89 -34.16 35.37
C ARG A 50 4.05 -33.22 34.98
N ILE A 51 5.24 -33.79 34.77
CA ILE A 51 6.43 -33.05 34.33
C ILE A 51 6.27 -32.64 32.86
N LEU A 52 5.74 -33.52 32.01
CA LEU A 52 5.45 -33.23 30.61
C LEU A 52 4.44 -32.08 30.49
N ASN A 53 3.33 -32.11 31.22
CA ASN A 53 2.31 -31.07 31.07
C ASN A 53 2.73 -29.70 31.66
N ASN A 54 3.45 -29.67 32.79
CA ASN A 54 3.70 -28.41 33.50
C ASN A 54 5.02 -27.71 33.09
N ILE A 55 5.98 -28.44 32.51
CA ILE A 55 7.27 -27.88 32.09
C ILE A 55 7.42 -27.94 30.57
N VAL A 56 7.01 -29.03 29.93
CA VAL A 56 7.17 -29.17 28.48
C VAL A 56 6.15 -28.32 27.73
N ALA A 57 4.92 -28.14 28.24
CA ALA A 57 3.94 -27.25 27.61
C ALA A 57 4.39 -25.76 27.58
N PRO A 58 4.82 -25.12 28.69
CA PRO A 58 5.29 -23.74 28.63
C PRO A 58 6.62 -23.59 27.85
N ALA A 59 7.50 -24.61 27.89
CA ALA A 59 8.70 -24.61 27.07
C ALA A 59 8.38 -24.69 25.57
N LEU A 60 7.43 -25.55 25.16
CA LEU A 60 6.95 -25.63 23.78
C LEU A 60 6.25 -24.34 23.35
N ALA A 61 5.47 -23.72 24.22
CA ALA A 61 4.84 -22.43 23.95
C ALA A 61 5.89 -21.33 23.76
N ALA A 62 6.94 -21.28 24.58
CA ALA A 62 8.04 -20.34 24.43
C ALA A 62 8.81 -20.56 23.12
N VAL A 63 9.10 -21.82 22.77
CA VAL A 63 9.73 -22.18 21.49
C VAL A 63 8.84 -21.79 20.31
N ALA A 64 7.53 -22.02 20.39
CA ALA A 64 6.58 -21.61 19.37
C ALA A 64 6.58 -20.08 19.21
N VAL A 65 6.51 -19.32 20.30
CA VAL A 65 6.60 -17.85 20.23
C VAL A 65 7.89 -17.40 19.56
N VAL A 66 9.03 -18.03 19.88
CA VAL A 66 10.34 -17.75 19.27
C VAL A 66 10.40 -18.12 17.77
N ILE A 67 9.65 -19.13 17.33
CA ILE A 67 9.57 -19.55 15.92
C ILE A 67 8.57 -18.73 15.12
N PHE A 68 7.46 -18.31 15.73
CA PHE A 68 6.35 -17.62 15.05
C PHE A 68 6.50 -16.09 15.03
N TRP A 69 7.15 -15.48 16.04
CA TRP A 69 7.38 -14.03 16.03
C TRP A 69 8.20 -13.50 14.83
N PRO A 70 9.20 -14.22 14.26
CA PRO A 70 9.94 -13.75 13.09
C PRO A 70 9.05 -13.74 11.84
N VAL A 71 8.05 -14.62 11.74
CA VAL A 71 7.08 -14.62 10.63
C VAL A 71 6.16 -13.41 10.74
N ALA A 72 5.64 -13.12 11.94
CA ALA A 72 4.82 -11.92 12.17
C ALA A 72 5.64 -10.62 11.97
N ALA A 73 6.89 -10.59 12.44
CA ALA A 73 7.81 -9.49 12.20
C ALA A 73 8.16 -9.36 10.71
N TYR A 74 8.37 -10.47 10.01
CA TYR A 74 8.62 -10.49 8.57
C TYR A 74 7.42 -9.93 7.80
N MET A 75 6.19 -10.38 8.07
CA MET A 75 4.98 -9.86 7.42
C MET A 75 4.87 -8.34 7.60
N LYS A 76 5.08 -7.84 8.83
CA LYS A 76 5.00 -6.40 9.14
C LYS A 76 6.16 -5.60 8.52
N ILE A 77 7.37 -6.16 8.50
CA ILE A 77 8.54 -5.54 7.87
C ILE A 77 8.38 -5.51 6.36
N THR A 78 7.88 -6.58 5.74
CA THR A 78 7.55 -6.58 4.31
C THR A 78 6.44 -5.60 4.02
N GLU A 79 5.46 -5.38 4.89
CA GLU A 79 4.45 -4.35 4.68
C GLU A 79 5.07 -2.92 4.69
N HIS A 80 6.01 -2.66 5.62
CA HIS A 80 6.72 -1.39 5.69
C HIS A 80 7.81 -1.20 4.62
N PHE A 81 8.44 -2.27 4.14
CA PHE A 81 9.43 -2.23 3.06
C PHE A 81 8.80 -2.32 1.69
N THR A 82 7.66 -3.00 1.52
CA THR A 82 6.84 -2.95 0.30
C THR A 82 6.20 -1.58 0.17
N LYS A 83 5.80 -0.89 1.25
CA LYS A 83 5.51 0.56 1.18
C LYS A 83 6.70 1.45 0.77
N LYS A 84 7.93 0.93 0.77
CA LYS A 84 9.15 1.66 0.38
C LYS A 84 9.73 1.18 -0.97
N ASN A 85 9.32 0.00 -1.43
CA ASN A 85 9.79 -0.67 -2.66
C ASN A 85 8.66 -0.92 -3.68
N GLU A 86 7.40 -0.67 -3.33
CA GLU A 86 6.50 -0.04 -4.29
C GLU A 86 7.19 1.26 -4.65
N PRO A 87 7.53 1.44 -5.93
CA PRO A 87 8.17 2.67 -6.32
C PRO A 87 7.15 3.77 -5.96
N ALA A 88 7.61 4.82 -5.31
CA ALA A 88 6.88 6.06 -5.12
C ALA A 88 6.58 6.72 -6.50
N LEU A 89 5.84 6.01 -7.34
CA LEU A 89 5.72 6.13 -8.80
C LEU A 89 4.29 5.86 -9.26
N GLU A 90 3.38 5.51 -8.34
CA GLU A 90 1.97 5.22 -8.64
C GLU A 90 0.96 5.85 -7.66
N GLU A 91 1.41 6.56 -6.63
CA GLU A 91 0.52 7.53 -5.97
C GLU A 91 0.36 8.71 -6.94
N GLU A 92 -0.75 8.69 -7.67
CA GLU A 92 -1.27 9.83 -8.44
C GLU A 92 -0.41 10.28 -9.63
N ARG A 93 -0.43 9.50 -10.72
CA ARG A 93 -0.39 10.18 -12.03
C ARG A 93 -1.72 10.93 -12.20
N GLU A 94 -1.87 12.07 -11.52
CA GLU A 94 -2.87 13.07 -11.89
C GLU A 94 -2.62 13.36 -13.37
N PHE A 95 -3.65 13.14 -14.19
CA PHE A 95 -3.57 13.37 -15.61
C PHE A 95 -3.12 14.82 -15.86
N ALA A 96 -1.92 14.97 -16.41
CA ALA A 96 -1.36 16.25 -16.79
C ALA A 96 -1.39 16.37 -18.31
N VAL A 97 -1.96 17.46 -18.81
CA VAL A 97 -1.99 17.72 -20.25
C VAL A 97 -0.59 18.07 -20.71
N GLU A 98 0.02 17.22 -21.52
CA GLU A 98 1.31 17.51 -22.16
C GLU A 98 1.13 18.38 -23.41
N ARG A 99 2.20 19.10 -23.81
CA ARG A 99 2.22 19.91 -25.04
C ARG A 99 1.85 19.12 -26.30
N GLY A 100 2.16 17.82 -26.33
CA GLY A 100 1.84 16.95 -27.46
C GLY A 100 0.35 16.63 -27.59
N HIS A 101 -0.46 16.89 -26.56
CA HIS A 101 -1.91 16.68 -26.58
C HIS A 101 -2.69 17.91 -27.08
N LEU A 102 -2.03 19.07 -27.16
CA LEU A 102 -2.64 20.32 -27.63
C LEU A 102 -2.98 20.20 -29.11
N GLN A 103 -4.18 20.63 -29.49
CA GLN A 103 -4.65 20.57 -30.87
C GLN A 103 -4.79 21.96 -31.46
N GLU A 104 -5.72 22.75 -30.93
CA GLU A 104 -6.12 24.03 -31.51
C GLU A 104 -6.16 25.10 -30.43
N ARG A 105 -5.62 26.28 -30.75
CA ARG A 105 -5.74 27.46 -29.88
C ARG A 105 -7.07 28.15 -30.17
N LEU A 106 -7.86 28.40 -29.14
CA LEU A 106 -9.20 28.98 -29.25
C LEU A 106 -9.32 30.18 -28.32
N THR A 107 -10.22 31.10 -28.66
CA THR A 107 -10.67 32.15 -27.72
C THR A 107 -11.83 31.63 -26.87
N VAL A 108 -12.04 32.26 -25.72
CA VAL A 108 -13.17 31.93 -24.83
C VAL A 108 -14.50 32.01 -25.57
N GLN A 109 -14.68 33.04 -26.41
CA GLN A 109 -15.90 33.27 -27.18
C GLN A 109 -16.12 32.20 -28.24
N GLU A 110 -15.06 31.75 -28.93
CA GLU A 110 -15.15 30.65 -29.91
C GLU A 110 -15.51 29.33 -29.22
N THR A 111 -14.88 29.04 -28.07
CA THR A 111 -15.18 27.86 -27.27
C THR A 111 -16.62 27.88 -26.78
N GLU A 112 -17.09 28.99 -26.21
CA GLU A 112 -18.47 29.12 -25.74
C GLU A 112 -19.48 28.97 -26.87
N ALA A 113 -19.23 29.58 -28.03
CA ALA A 113 -20.10 29.43 -29.19
C ALA A 113 -20.18 27.98 -29.70
N ARG A 114 -19.08 27.22 -29.63
CA ARG A 114 -19.03 25.80 -30.04
C ARG A 114 -19.81 24.89 -29.09
N GLU A 115 -19.80 25.23 -27.80
CA GLU A 115 -20.32 24.40 -26.71
C GLU A 115 -21.70 24.89 -26.23
N THR A 116 -22.25 25.88 -26.90
CA THR A 116 -23.62 26.37 -26.70
C THR A 116 -24.56 25.65 -27.67
N VAL A 117 -25.60 25.03 -27.12
CA VAL A 117 -26.65 24.36 -27.90
C VAL A 117 -27.91 25.21 -27.85
N GLU A 118 -28.34 25.72 -29.01
CA GLU A 118 -29.62 26.42 -29.13
C GLU A 118 -30.77 25.42 -29.17
N ASP A 119 -31.55 25.36 -28.09
CA ASP A 119 -32.80 24.60 -28.06
C ASP A 119 -33.94 25.46 -28.66
N PRO A 120 -34.47 25.12 -29.84
CA PRO A 120 -35.54 25.89 -30.47
C PRO A 120 -36.85 25.87 -29.68
N LEU A 121 -37.03 24.92 -28.75
CA LEU A 121 -38.21 24.82 -27.89
C LEU A 121 -38.01 25.53 -26.55
N GLY A 122 -36.81 26.01 -26.24
CA GLY A 122 -36.49 26.74 -25.01
C GLY A 122 -36.71 25.95 -23.73
N ALA A 123 -36.62 24.61 -23.79
CA ALA A 123 -36.76 23.75 -22.61
C ALA A 123 -35.51 23.76 -21.72
N VAL A 124 -34.34 24.12 -22.29
CA VAL A 124 -33.05 24.20 -21.59
C VAL A 124 -32.47 25.62 -21.71
N PRO A 125 -31.82 26.16 -20.66
CA PRO A 125 -31.10 27.43 -20.76
C PRO A 125 -30.03 27.39 -21.85
N ASN A 126 -29.99 28.43 -22.68
CA ASN A 126 -28.98 28.60 -23.72
C ASN A 126 -27.66 29.06 -23.09
N LEU A 127 -26.95 28.15 -22.43
CA LEU A 127 -25.68 28.38 -21.75
C LEU A 127 -24.58 27.49 -22.34
N PRO A 128 -23.34 28.00 -22.51
CA PRO A 128 -22.23 27.18 -22.96
C PRO A 128 -21.95 26.08 -21.93
N PHE A 129 -21.72 24.85 -22.41
CA PHE A 129 -21.53 23.65 -21.60
C PHE A 129 -22.72 23.23 -20.72
N GLY A 130 -23.89 23.85 -20.89
CA GLY A 130 -25.11 23.51 -20.16
C GLY A 130 -24.93 23.46 -18.64
N HIS A 131 -25.02 22.28 -18.03
CA HIS A 131 -24.86 22.09 -16.58
C HIS A 131 -23.43 22.30 -16.08
N LEU A 132 -22.43 22.18 -16.96
CA LEU A 132 -21.01 22.43 -16.63
C LEU A 132 -20.64 23.92 -16.77
N ASN A 133 -21.59 24.78 -17.13
CA ASN A 133 -21.34 26.22 -17.29
C ASN A 133 -20.75 26.87 -16.02
N ALA A 134 -21.19 26.45 -14.83
CA ALA A 134 -20.65 26.96 -13.58
C ALA A 134 -19.16 26.61 -13.42
N ALA A 135 -18.81 25.34 -13.64
CA ALA A 135 -17.42 24.89 -13.60
C ALA A 135 -16.55 25.54 -14.69
N TRP A 136 -17.13 25.81 -15.86
CA TRP A 136 -16.47 26.56 -16.92
C TRP A 136 -16.13 28.00 -16.50
N ARG A 137 -17.05 28.71 -15.84
CA ARG A 137 -16.78 30.06 -15.31
C ARG A 137 -15.70 30.03 -14.23
N ASP A 138 -15.77 29.08 -13.30
CA ASP A 138 -14.75 28.92 -12.25
C ASP A 138 -13.36 28.62 -12.86
N PHE A 139 -13.32 27.85 -13.96
CA PHE A 139 -12.10 27.59 -14.71
C PHE A 139 -11.52 28.87 -15.36
N LEU A 140 -12.38 29.72 -15.91
CA LEU A 140 -11.98 31.01 -16.47
C LEU A 140 -11.57 32.03 -15.41
N ASP A 141 -12.15 32.00 -14.21
CA ASP A 141 -11.72 32.87 -13.10
C ASP A 141 -10.26 32.59 -12.67
N GLY A 142 -9.75 31.38 -12.95
CA GLY A 142 -8.34 31.04 -12.79
C GLY A 142 -7.41 31.56 -13.89
N CYS A 143 -7.95 32.13 -14.97
CA CYS A 143 -7.20 32.64 -16.11
C CYS A 143 -6.57 34.00 -15.79
N SER A 144 -5.30 34.18 -16.15
CA SER A 144 -4.59 35.46 -16.02
C SER A 144 -4.34 36.11 -17.38
N ASP A 145 -4.15 37.42 -17.41
CA ASP A 145 -3.81 38.16 -18.63
C ASP A 145 -2.55 37.57 -19.30
N GLY A 146 -2.74 36.96 -20.48
CA GLY A 146 -1.68 36.33 -21.26
C GLY A 146 -1.72 34.80 -21.30
N ASP A 147 -2.68 34.16 -20.61
CA ASP A 147 -2.92 32.73 -20.76
C ASP A 147 -3.60 32.44 -22.11
N GLU A 148 -3.13 31.40 -22.79
CA GLU A 148 -3.73 30.92 -24.03
C GLU A 148 -4.65 29.74 -23.74
N LEU A 149 -5.87 29.77 -24.26
CA LEU A 149 -6.79 28.65 -24.19
C LEU A 149 -6.56 27.70 -25.38
N TRP A 150 -6.39 26.41 -25.08
CA TRP A 150 -6.17 25.38 -26.08
C TRP A 150 -7.14 24.22 -25.89
N SER A 151 -7.61 23.64 -26.98
CA SER A 151 -8.25 22.32 -26.96
C SER A 151 -7.18 21.22 -26.91
N PHE A 152 -7.50 20.11 -26.26
CA PHE A 152 -6.62 18.96 -26.19
C PHE A 152 -7.37 17.64 -26.34
N THR A 153 -6.66 16.61 -26.76
CA THR A 153 -7.09 15.22 -26.62
C THR A 153 -5.91 14.37 -26.22
N ALA A 154 -6.10 13.54 -25.21
CA ALA A 154 -5.08 12.63 -24.72
C ALA A 154 -5.65 11.22 -24.58
N ARG A 155 -4.83 10.24 -24.94
CA ARG A 155 -5.10 8.83 -24.62
C ARG A 155 -4.41 8.52 -23.31
N TRP A 156 -5.19 8.18 -22.30
CA TRP A 156 -4.72 7.88 -20.96
C TRP A 156 -4.88 6.39 -20.68
N GLU A 157 -3.89 5.80 -20.02
CA GLU A 157 -4.01 4.44 -19.50
C GLU A 157 -4.01 4.53 -17.98
N THR A 158 -5.10 4.07 -17.36
CA THR A 158 -5.23 4.01 -15.90
C THR A 158 -4.26 2.98 -15.31
N THR A 159 -4.03 3.04 -14.01
CA THR A 159 -3.21 2.06 -13.27
C THR A 159 -3.71 0.62 -13.41
N TRP A 160 -4.99 0.43 -13.75
CA TRP A 160 -5.58 -0.88 -14.02
C TRP A 160 -5.53 -1.30 -15.50
N GLY A 161 -4.78 -0.58 -16.34
CA GLY A 161 -4.63 -0.88 -17.77
C GLY A 161 -5.85 -0.53 -18.62
N GLN A 162 -6.84 0.18 -18.06
CA GLN A 162 -7.97 0.66 -18.84
C GLN A 162 -7.56 1.89 -19.65
N LYS A 163 -7.86 1.88 -20.95
CA LYS A 163 -7.59 2.97 -21.85
C LYS A 163 -8.78 3.91 -21.90
N GLU A 164 -8.52 5.18 -21.68
CA GLU A 164 -9.51 6.26 -21.71
C GLU A 164 -9.07 7.31 -22.72
N LEU A 165 -10.03 7.88 -23.45
CA LEU A 165 -9.86 9.07 -24.25
C LEU A 165 -10.37 10.26 -23.44
N LEU A 166 -9.48 11.20 -23.14
CA LEU A 166 -9.78 12.44 -22.44
C LEU A 166 -9.70 13.60 -23.43
N ALA A 167 -10.73 14.42 -23.48
CA ALA A 167 -10.73 15.65 -24.27
C ALA A 167 -11.34 16.82 -23.50
N GLY A 168 -10.89 18.03 -23.85
CA GLY A 168 -11.33 19.23 -23.18
C GLY A 168 -10.46 20.44 -23.53
N TYR A 169 -10.41 21.38 -22.60
CA TYR A 169 -9.71 22.65 -22.76
C TYR A 169 -8.64 22.84 -21.68
N VAL A 170 -7.54 23.51 -21.99
CA VAL A 170 -6.42 23.74 -21.07
C VAL A 170 -5.90 25.16 -21.22
N LEU A 171 -5.52 25.77 -20.09
CA LEU A 171 -4.83 27.06 -20.09
C LEU A 171 -3.33 26.82 -20.22
N VAL A 172 -2.71 27.51 -21.17
CA VAL A 172 -1.28 27.42 -21.47
C VAL A 172 -0.63 28.75 -21.15
N ARG A 173 0.31 28.74 -20.19
CA ARG A 173 1.06 29.91 -19.76
C ARG A 173 2.53 29.78 -20.14
N ASN A 174 3.06 30.72 -20.92
CA ASN A 174 4.44 30.65 -21.43
C ASN A 174 4.75 29.31 -22.13
N GLY A 175 3.76 28.76 -22.83
CA GLY A 175 3.83 27.45 -23.49
C GLY A 175 3.67 26.26 -22.55
N CYS A 176 3.59 26.41 -21.23
CA CYS A 176 3.37 25.30 -20.31
C CYS A 176 1.87 25.10 -20.06
N PRO A 177 1.30 23.92 -20.36
CA PRO A 177 -0.08 23.60 -19.98
C PRO A 177 -0.22 23.58 -18.46
N GLY A 178 -1.29 24.18 -17.95
CA GLY A 178 -1.61 24.29 -16.53
C GLY A 178 -2.95 23.63 -16.21
N ALA A 179 -3.87 24.42 -15.63
CA ALA A 179 -5.21 23.97 -15.31
C ALA A 179 -5.96 23.51 -16.58
N HIS A 180 -6.69 22.41 -16.47
CA HIS A 180 -7.48 21.85 -17.57
C HIS A 180 -8.93 21.60 -17.15
N PHE A 181 -9.82 21.62 -18.13
CA PHE A 181 -11.25 21.44 -18.03
C PHE A 181 -11.66 20.29 -18.96
N LEU A 182 -12.18 19.20 -18.39
CA LEU A 182 -12.58 18.01 -19.14
C LEU A 182 -14.04 18.11 -19.60
N THR A 183 -14.27 17.82 -20.88
CA THR A 183 -15.62 17.75 -21.47
C THR A 183 -16.00 16.33 -21.84
N VAL A 184 -15.03 15.52 -22.23
CA VAL A 184 -15.24 14.14 -22.69
C VAL A 184 -14.32 13.19 -21.94
N ARG A 185 -14.90 12.08 -21.46
CA ARG A 185 -14.20 10.93 -20.90
C ARG A 185 -14.84 9.66 -21.44
N GLU A 186 -14.17 9.02 -22.39
CA GLU A 186 -14.65 7.81 -23.06
C GLU A 186 -13.71 6.63 -22.81
N TRP A 187 -14.27 5.43 -22.66
CA TRP A 187 -13.52 4.19 -22.55
C TRP A 187 -13.17 3.66 -23.95
N CYS A 188 -11.92 3.29 -24.17
CA CYS A 188 -11.41 2.70 -25.42
C CYS A 188 -11.30 1.17 -25.35
#